data_AF-A0A1F9TX97-F1
#
_entry.id   AF-A0A1F9TX97-F1
#
_cell.length_a   1.000
_cell.length_b   1.000
_cell.length_c   1.000
_cell.angle_alpha   90.00
_cell.angle_beta   90.00
_cell.angle_gamma   90.00
#
_symmetry.space_group_name_H-M   'P 1'
#
loop_
_entity.id
_entity.type
_entity.pdbx_description
1 polymer ?
#
loop_
_entity_poly.entity_id
_entity_poly.type
_entity_poly.pdbx_seq_one_letter_code
_entity_poly.pdbx_strand_id
1 'polypeptide(L)'
;MCIQKIQALAALQRHAVRDLFDLDHLFSSTLSKSDIIRKSVKKEEVEKAADKVGKFQYKDFKEQVLPYLSESLEAMYSNPAAFDDLKRRVEDYLLELMG
;
A
#
# COMPACT_ATOMS: atom_id res chain seq x y z
N MET A 1 -12.57 3.35 -3.14
CA MET A 1 -11.14 3.71 -3.14
C MET A 1 -10.25 2.58 -2.61
N CYS A 2 -10.33 2.17 -1.34
CA CYS A 2 -9.44 1.11 -0.79
C CYS A 2 -9.51 -0.22 -1.59
N ILE A 3 -10.72 -0.75 -1.81
CA ILE A 3 -10.95 -1.97 -2.63
C ILE A 3 -10.30 -1.85 -4.01
N GLN A 4 -10.50 -0.72 -4.69
CA GLN A 4 -9.94 -0.48 -6.04
C GLN A 4 -8.41 -0.44 -6.03
N LYS A 5 -7.79 0.10 -4.98
CA LYS A 5 -6.33 0.14 -4.82
C LYS A 5 -5.75 -1.25 -4.57
N ILE A 6 -6.42 -2.09 -3.77
CA ILE A 6 -6.04 -3.49 -3.58
C ILE A 6 -6.12 -4.25 -4.91
N GLN A 7 -7.23 -4.12 -5.65
CA GLN A 7 -7.40 -4.74 -6.96
C GLN A 7 -6.37 -4.24 -7.98
N ALA A 8 -6.05 -2.94 -7.95
CA ALA A 8 -5.01 -2.35 -8.78
C ALA A 8 -3.62 -2.93 -8.48
N LEU A 9 -3.27 -3.12 -7.20
CA LEU A 9 -2.03 -3.80 -6.81
C LEU A 9 -2.06 -5.29 -7.16
N ALA A 10 -3.21 -5.96 -7.15
CA ALA A 10 -3.30 -7.35 -7.59
C ALA A 10 -3.10 -7.53 -9.11
N ALA A 11 -3.37 -6.50 -9.91
CA ALA A 11 -3.33 -6.58 -11.38
C ALA A 11 -1.90 -6.71 -11.93
N LEU A 12 -1.63 -7.72 -12.76
CA LEU A 12 -0.27 -8.06 -13.23
C LEU A 12 0.53 -6.89 -13.82
N GLN A 13 -0.09 -6.06 -14.66
CA GLN A 13 0.62 -5.01 -15.40
C GLN A 13 0.84 -3.71 -14.62
N ARG A 14 0.29 -3.60 -13.40
CA ARG A 14 0.36 -2.36 -12.61
C ARG A 14 1.39 -2.51 -11.50
N HIS A 15 2.50 -1.79 -11.61
CA HIS A 15 3.53 -1.69 -10.58
C HIS A 15 3.66 -0.24 -10.11
N ALA A 16 2.58 0.27 -9.53
CA ALA A 16 2.50 1.65 -9.07
C ALA A 16 2.78 1.70 -7.57
N VAL A 17 4.03 2.01 -7.22
CA VAL A 17 4.46 2.22 -5.83
C VAL A 17 3.68 3.36 -5.14
N ARG A 18 3.08 4.27 -5.91
CA ARG A 18 2.11 5.25 -5.40
C ARG A 18 0.87 4.61 -4.78
N ASP A 19 0.38 3.49 -5.35
CA ASP A 19 -0.80 2.80 -4.80
C ASP A 19 -0.50 2.21 -3.42
N LEU A 20 0.77 1.86 -3.13
CA LEU A 20 1.22 1.48 -1.79
C LEU A 20 1.10 2.66 -0.80
N PHE A 21 1.60 3.85 -1.16
CA PHE A 21 1.47 5.06 -0.33
C PHE A 21 0.00 5.43 -0.07
N ASP A 22 -0.81 5.43 -1.12
CA ASP A 22 -2.24 5.73 -1.01
C ASP A 22 -2.97 4.73 -0.12
N LEU A 23 -2.59 3.44 -0.15
CA LEU A 23 -3.18 2.41 0.70
C LEU A 23 -2.87 2.62 2.18
N ASP A 24 -1.62 2.94 2.56
CA ASP A 24 -1.27 3.24 3.96
C ASP A 24 -2.15 4.38 4.51
N HIS A 25 -2.30 5.44 3.71
CA HIS A 25 -3.15 6.57 4.07
C HIS A 25 -4.64 6.19 4.16
N LEU A 26 -5.13 5.38 3.21
CA LEU A 26 -6.51 4.89 3.25
C LEU A 26 -6.75 3.96 4.45
N PHE A 27 -5.82 3.07 4.79
CA PHE A 27 -5.99 2.18 5.94
C PHE A 27 -6.01 2.96 7.25
N SER A 28 -5.12 3.94 7.42
CA SER A 28 -5.11 4.81 8.60
C SER A 28 -6.44 5.55 8.83
N SER A 29 -7.20 5.82 7.76
CA SER A 29 -8.49 6.52 7.82
C SER A 29 -9.71 5.60 7.79
N THR A 30 -9.54 4.30 7.48
CA THR A 30 -10.65 3.36 7.24
C THR A 30 -10.62 2.11 8.13
N LEU A 31 -9.78 2.09 9.17
CA LEU A 31 -9.66 0.99 10.15
C LEU A 31 -11.00 0.46 10.68
N SER A 32 -12.03 1.30 10.79
CA SER A 32 -13.37 0.91 11.26
C SER A 32 -14.23 0.12 10.25
N LYS A 33 -13.75 -0.13 9.03
CA LYS A 33 -14.52 -0.80 7.94
C LYS A 33 -13.84 -2.04 7.37
N SER A 34 -12.91 -2.66 8.11
CA SER A 34 -12.18 -3.86 7.68
C SER A 34 -13.11 -4.99 7.19
N ASP A 35 -14.22 -5.25 7.89
CA ASP A 35 -15.20 -6.27 7.51
C ASP A 35 -15.86 -6.04 6.15
N ILE A 36 -16.14 -4.78 5.80
CA ILE A 36 -16.74 -4.41 4.51
C ILE A 36 -15.72 -4.64 3.39
N ILE A 37 -14.47 -4.23 3.62
CA ILE A 37 -13.38 -4.43 2.65
C ILE A 37 -13.15 -5.93 2.44
N ARG A 38 -13.07 -6.68 3.54
CA ARG A 38 -12.86 -8.14 3.53
C ARG A 38 -13.92 -8.89 2.72
N LYS A 39 -15.20 -8.52 2.85
CA LYS A 39 -16.29 -9.13 2.06
C LYS A 39 -16.29 -8.74 0.59
N SER A 40 -15.61 -7.65 0.23
CA SER A 40 -15.65 -7.05 -1.11
C SER A 40 -14.43 -7.37 -1.99
N VAL A 41 -13.35 -7.85 -1.40
CA VAL A 41 -12.11 -8.21 -2.11
C VAL A 41 -11.92 -9.72 -2.09
N LYS A 42 -11.51 -10.32 -3.20
CA LYS A 42 -11.23 -11.75 -3.24
C LYS A 42 -9.91 -12.03 -2.51
N LYS A 43 -9.85 -13.12 -1.75
CA LYS A 43 -8.64 -13.54 -1.03
C LYS A 43 -7.40 -13.59 -1.94
N GLU A 44 -7.53 -14.14 -3.14
CA GLU A 44 -6.46 -14.20 -4.14
C GLU A 44 -5.95 -12.80 -4.57
N GLU A 45 -6.83 -11.79 -4.63
CA GLU A 45 -6.42 -10.41 -4.93
C GLU A 45 -5.61 -9.81 -3.79
N VAL A 46 -6.00 -10.11 -2.54
CA VAL A 46 -5.26 -9.68 -1.34
C VAL A 46 -3.88 -10.32 -1.29
N GLU A 47 -3.78 -11.63 -1.55
CA GLU A 47 -2.50 -12.36 -1.62
C GLU A 47 -1.57 -11.77 -2.68
N LYS A 48 -2.08 -11.57 -3.91
CA LYS A 48 -1.30 -10.95 -5.00
C LYS A 48 -0.86 -9.52 -4.68
N ALA A 49 -1.72 -8.75 -4.02
CA ALA A 49 -1.39 -7.40 -3.59
C ALA A 49 -0.27 -7.42 -2.54
N ALA A 50 -0.36 -8.29 -1.52
CA ALA A 50 0.67 -8.43 -0.49
C ALA A 50 2.02 -8.86 -1.08
N ASP A 51 2.03 -9.88 -1.93
CA ASP A 51 3.24 -10.33 -2.65
C ASP A 51 3.87 -9.22 -3.50
N LYS A 52 3.05 -8.34 -4.08
CA LYS A 52 3.55 -7.22 -4.88
C LYS A 52 4.10 -6.10 -4.00
N VAL A 53 3.43 -5.78 -2.92
CA VAL A 53 3.91 -4.80 -1.93
C VAL A 53 5.30 -5.22 -1.44
N GLY A 54 5.48 -6.51 -1.14
CA GLY A 54 6.75 -7.16 -0.80
C GLY A 54 7.91 -6.90 -1.76
N LYS A 55 7.62 -6.57 -3.02
CA LYS A 55 8.63 -6.38 -4.08
C LYS A 55 8.98 -4.92 -4.33
N PHE A 56 8.17 -3.97 -3.86
CA PHE A 56 8.47 -2.55 -4.05
C PHE A 56 9.79 -2.17 -3.37
N GLN A 57 10.56 -1.34 -4.07
CA GLN A 57 11.86 -0.86 -3.63
C GLN A 57 11.80 0.62 -3.29
N TYR A 58 12.62 1.04 -2.32
CA TYR A 58 12.70 2.44 -1.94
C TYR A 58 13.12 3.35 -3.10
N LYS A 59 13.95 2.84 -4.02
CA LYS A 59 14.36 3.58 -5.23
C LYS A 59 13.15 4.02 -6.06
N ASP A 60 12.22 3.10 -6.33
CA ASP A 60 11.02 3.40 -7.11
C ASP A 60 10.12 4.41 -6.38
N PHE A 61 9.99 4.25 -5.05
CA PHE A 61 9.25 5.18 -4.20
C PHE A 61 9.85 6.59 -4.25
N LYS A 62 11.19 6.69 -4.17
CA LYS A 62 11.92 7.96 -4.26
C LYS A 62 11.75 8.66 -5.61
N GLU A 63 11.68 7.91 -6.71
CA GLU A 63 11.52 8.48 -8.05
C GLU A 63 10.06 8.84 -8.37
N GLN A 64 9.10 8.03 -7.91
CA GLN A 64 7.71 8.11 -8.37
C GLN A 64 6.74 8.73 -7.35
N VAL A 65 7.12 8.82 -6.07
CA VAL A 65 6.23 9.30 -4.99
C VAL A 65 6.79 10.55 -4.33
N LEU A 66 8.04 10.50 -3.84
CA LEU A 66 8.64 11.62 -3.08
C LEU A 66 8.50 12.99 -3.74
N PRO A 67 8.76 13.18 -5.05
CA PRO A 67 8.70 14.49 -5.69
C PRO A 67 7.31 15.13 -5.72
N TYR A 68 6.27 14.36 -5.39
CA TYR A 68 4.88 14.80 -5.38
C TYR A 68 4.33 14.95 -3.95
N LEU A 69 5.13 14.68 -2.92
CA LEU A 69 4.75 14.88 -1.54
C LEU A 69 4.98 16.34 -1.11
N SER A 70 4.34 16.74 0.00
CA SER A 70 4.70 18.00 0.66
C SER A 70 6.10 17.90 1.27
N GLU A 71 6.79 19.04 1.44
CA GLU A 71 8.15 19.08 2.00
C GLU A 71 8.29 18.30 3.33
N SER A 72 7.29 18.38 4.20
CA SER A 72 7.27 17.65 5.48
C SER A 72 7.22 16.13 5.30
N LEU A 73 6.37 15.65 4.40
CA LEU A 73 6.26 14.22 4.10
C LEU A 73 7.46 13.72 3.30
N GLU A 74 7.97 14.52 2.37
CA GLU A 74 9.19 14.23 1.62
C GLU A 74 10.38 14.06 2.57
N ALA A 75 10.56 14.97 3.53
CA ALA A 75 11.61 14.87 4.53
C ALA A 75 11.49 13.60 5.39
N MET A 76 10.27 13.24 5.80
CA MET A 76 10.00 12.00 6.55
C MET A 76 10.37 10.75 5.74
N TYR A 77 9.92 10.66 4.50
CA TYR A 77 10.13 9.50 3.64
C TYR A 77 11.46 9.55 2.85
N SER A 78 12.28 10.58 3.05
CA SER A 78 13.68 10.61 2.58
C SER A 78 14.57 9.60 3.32
N ASN A 79 14.08 9.05 4.43
CA ASN A 79 14.69 7.93 5.14
C ASN A 79 14.12 6.58 4.61
N PRO A 80 14.94 5.67 4.09
CA PRO A 80 14.49 4.34 3.65
C PRO A 80 13.73 3.55 4.73
N ALA A 81 14.08 3.70 6.00
CA ALA A 81 13.40 3.01 7.09
C ALA A 81 11.91 3.39 7.21
N ALA A 82 11.57 4.65 6.91
CA ALA A 82 10.17 5.10 6.92
C ALA A 82 9.35 4.46 5.80
N PHE A 83 9.99 4.19 4.65
CA PHE A 83 9.38 3.42 3.56
C PHE A 83 9.18 1.96 3.94
N ASP A 84 10.19 1.32 4.56
CA ASP A 84 10.07 -0.08 5.00
C ASP A 84 8.94 -0.22 6.05
N ASP A 85 8.81 0.74 6.96
CA ASP A 85 7.70 0.78 7.91
C ASP A 85 6.34 0.95 7.22
N LEU A 86 6.24 1.82 6.21
CA LEU A 86 5.02 1.99 5.42
C LEU A 86 4.64 0.71 4.69
N LYS A 87 5.62 0.05 4.08
CA LYS A 87 5.44 -1.22 3.38
C LYS A 87 4.93 -2.31 4.33
N ARG A 88 5.58 -2.45 5.49
CA ARG A 88 5.19 -3.39 6.55
C ARG A 88 3.76 -3.15 7.02
N ARG A 89 3.37 -1.90 7.32
CA ARG A 89 2.00 -1.60 7.75
C ARG A 89 0.96 -2.04 6.71
N VAL A 90 1.22 -1.77 5.44
CA VAL A 90 0.30 -2.18 4.36
C VAL A 90 0.25 -3.69 4.19
N GLU A 91 1.38 -4.39 4.30
CA GLU A 91 1.42 -5.86 4.30
C GLU A 91 0.61 -6.43 5.47
N ASP A 92 0.81 -5.94 6.68
CA ASP A 92 0.09 -6.37 7.87
C ASP A 92 -1.43 -6.20 7.68
N TYR A 93 -1.89 -5.05 7.17
CA TYR A 93 -3.30 -4.83 6.87
C TYR A 93 -3.86 -5.80 5.83
N LEU A 94 -3.09 -6.10 4.77
CA LEU A 94 -3.53 -7.05 3.75
C LEU A 94 -3.64 -8.47 4.36
N LEU A 95 -2.70 -8.86 5.21
CA LEU A 95 -2.74 -10.16 5.91
C LEU A 95 -3.93 -10.25 6.88
N GLU A 96 -4.27 -9.17 7.58
CA GLU A 96 -5.47 -9.11 8.44
C GLU A 96 -6.77 -9.34 7.66
N LEU A 97 -6.85 -8.85 6.41
CA LEU A 97 -8.02 -9.10 5.56
C LEU A 97 -8.16 -10.57 5.15
N MET A 98 -7.09 -11.37 5.26
CA MET A 98 -7.11 -12.80 4.93
C MET A 98 -7.57 -13.68 6.11
N GLY A 99 -7.28 -13.29 7.35
CA GLY A 99 -7.48 -14.08 8.58
C GLY A 99 -8.89 -14.01 9.13
#